data_AF-A0A9W9AK23-F1
#
_entry.id   AF-A0A9W9AK23-F1
#
_cell.length_a   1.000
_cell.length_b   1.000
_cell.length_c   1.000
_cell.angle_alpha   90.00
_cell.angle_beta   90.00
_cell.angle_gamma   90.00
#
_symmetry.space_group_name_H-M   'P 1'
#
loop_
_entity.id
_entity.type
_entity.pdbx_description
1 polymer ?
#
loop_
_entity_poly.entity_id
_entity_poly.type
_entity_poly.pdbx_seq_one_letter_code
_entity_poly.pdbx_strand_id
1 'polypeptide(L)'
;MSAEQPTEQPVAEFKQPLAAFDPLRNDIRWDQGSLTRPPMPLRPGVILFTPRDSAQESREALGVWRRNNQAFKLFGTTNQFTRIINDINTANNNDLPHANASAFQGLVYTYENPPNFRTLQGFAVIATWYDAPYRFFSGQGNWQPAFREILRVATRNSLLGMQRALRVAVQLRLSDPQGFVNPTTQSTNSIQFIDIHYGSAVVSQQMLELVNAQISG
;
A
#
# COMPACT_ATOMS: atom_id res chain seq x y z
N MET A 1 8.81 1.56 -55.90
CA MET A 1 8.10 2.44 -54.95
C MET A 1 8.08 1.72 -53.62
N SER A 2 9.05 2.03 -52.75
CA SER A 2 9.18 1.38 -51.44
C SER A 2 8.42 2.21 -50.42
N ALA A 3 7.46 1.58 -49.72
CA ALA A 3 6.75 2.21 -48.63
C ALA A 3 7.62 2.15 -47.36
N GLU A 4 8.03 3.31 -46.86
CA GLU A 4 8.68 3.45 -45.55
C GLU A 4 7.63 3.24 -44.45
N GLN A 5 7.87 2.27 -43.56
CA GLN A 5 7.10 2.12 -42.33
C GLN A 5 7.55 3.20 -41.33
N PRO A 6 6.61 3.87 -40.61
CA PRO A 6 6.99 4.76 -39.54
C PRO A 6 7.49 3.93 -38.35
N THR A 7 8.73 4.20 -37.95
CA THR A 7 9.33 3.66 -36.73
C THR A 7 8.70 4.38 -35.55
N GLU A 8 7.82 3.69 -34.81
CA GLU A 8 7.42 4.12 -33.47
C GLU A 8 8.66 4.09 -32.57
N GLN A 9 9.21 5.27 -32.30
CA GLN A 9 10.18 5.42 -31.21
C GLN A 9 9.42 5.24 -29.90
N PRO A 10 9.87 4.37 -28.98
CA PRO A 10 9.30 4.32 -27.65
C PRO A 10 9.54 5.67 -26.99
N VAL A 11 8.46 6.34 -26.60
CA VAL A 11 8.52 7.55 -25.78
C VAL A 11 9.27 7.16 -24.51
N ALA A 12 10.50 7.62 -24.37
CA ALA A 12 11.25 7.48 -23.14
C ALA A 12 10.46 8.22 -22.04
N GLU A 13 9.80 7.46 -21.16
CA GLU A 13 9.34 7.99 -19.88
C GLU A 13 10.56 8.59 -19.18
N PHE A 14 10.69 9.92 -19.21
CA PHE A 14 11.57 10.65 -18.33
C PHE A 14 11.08 10.46 -16.89
N LYS A 15 11.39 9.32 -16.28
CA LYS A 15 11.44 9.20 -14.83
C LYS A 15 12.68 9.97 -14.39
N GLN A 16 12.57 11.28 -14.25
CA GLN A 16 13.47 11.96 -13.33
C GLN A 16 13.26 11.27 -11.98
N PRO A 17 14.31 10.66 -11.39
CA PRO A 17 14.22 10.32 -9.98
C PRO A 17 13.83 11.60 -9.24
N LEU A 18 12.93 11.51 -8.27
CA LEU A 18 12.68 12.59 -7.30
C LEU A 18 13.95 12.75 -6.48
N ALA A 19 15.00 13.32 -7.07
CA ALA A 19 16.26 13.56 -6.41
C ALA A 19 15.98 14.44 -5.19
N ALA A 20 16.38 13.94 -4.01
CA ALA A 20 16.36 14.60 -2.71
C ALA A 20 15.04 14.66 -1.90
N PHE A 21 13.98 13.91 -2.23
CA PHE A 21 12.83 13.82 -1.31
C PHE A 21 13.12 12.87 -0.13
N ASP A 22 13.32 13.44 1.06
CA ASP A 22 13.43 12.72 2.33
C ASP A 22 12.12 12.89 3.15
N PRO A 23 11.29 11.84 3.31
CA PRO A 23 10.02 11.91 4.04
C PRO A 23 10.20 12.19 5.54
N LEU A 24 11.40 11.99 6.09
CA LEU A 24 11.70 12.25 7.50
C LEU A 24 12.13 13.70 7.77
N ARG A 25 12.54 14.43 6.73
CA ARG A 25 12.98 15.83 6.87
C ARG A 25 11.97 16.84 6.36
N ASN A 26 11.11 16.43 5.44
CA ASN A 26 10.20 17.33 4.74
C ASN A 26 8.79 17.22 5.29
N ASP A 27 8.18 18.36 5.57
CA ASP A 27 6.73 18.46 5.64
C ASP A 27 6.13 18.14 4.25
N ILE A 28 4.93 17.61 4.19
CA ILE A 28 4.23 17.33 2.92
C ILE A 28 2.75 17.60 3.10
N ARG A 29 2.09 18.06 2.04
CA ARG A 29 0.66 18.33 2.07
C ARG A 29 -0.06 17.53 1.00
N TRP A 30 -1.19 16.96 1.38
CA TRP A 30 -2.07 16.21 0.50
C TRP A 30 -3.40 16.94 0.33
N ASP A 31 -3.76 17.21 -0.91
CA ASP A 31 -5.05 17.77 -1.31
C ASP A 31 -5.79 16.76 -2.19
N GLN A 32 -6.79 16.10 -1.62
CA GLN A 32 -7.69 15.24 -2.37
C GLN A 32 -8.60 16.06 -3.32
N GLY A 33 -8.66 15.66 -4.59
CA GLY A 33 -9.59 16.26 -5.56
C GLY A 33 -9.01 16.36 -6.96
N SER A 34 -9.45 17.39 -7.71
CA SER A 34 -9.07 17.55 -9.11
C SER A 34 -7.60 17.91 -9.28
N LEU A 35 -6.90 17.18 -10.15
CA LEU A 35 -5.53 17.46 -10.60
C LEU A 35 -5.40 18.79 -11.36
N THR A 36 -6.53 19.34 -11.84
CA THR A 36 -6.58 20.61 -12.57
C THR A 36 -6.86 21.81 -11.66
N ARG A 37 -7.06 21.59 -10.37
CA ARG A 37 -7.31 22.68 -9.41
C ARG A 37 -6.06 23.56 -9.29
N PRO A 38 -6.20 24.90 -9.18
CA PRO A 38 -5.08 25.77 -8.85
C PRO A 38 -4.38 25.35 -7.55
N PRO A 39 -3.04 25.35 -7.49
CA PRO A 39 -2.28 25.03 -6.27
C PRO A 39 -2.65 25.94 -5.09
N MET A 40 -3.14 25.36 -3.99
CA MET A 40 -3.49 26.11 -2.77
C MET A 40 -3.19 25.28 -1.51
N PRO A 41 -1.91 25.19 -1.06
CA PRO A 41 -1.48 24.29 0.02
C PRO A 41 -2.06 24.61 1.41
N LEU A 42 -2.63 25.81 1.59
CA LEU A 42 -3.26 26.25 2.85
C LEU A 42 -4.80 26.18 2.80
N ARG A 43 -5.38 25.60 1.76
CA ARG A 43 -6.82 25.47 1.61
C ARG A 43 -7.42 24.56 2.71
N PRO A 44 -8.63 24.86 3.22
CA PRO A 44 -9.33 23.94 4.10
C PRO A 44 -9.48 22.55 3.47
N GLY A 45 -9.21 21.50 4.27
CA GLY A 45 -9.24 20.10 3.83
C GLY A 45 -7.90 19.57 3.29
N VAL A 46 -6.89 20.43 3.11
CA VAL A 46 -5.52 19.97 2.81
C VAL A 46 -4.90 19.38 4.09
N ILE A 47 -4.43 18.13 3.99
CA ILE A 47 -3.82 17.41 5.09
C ILE A 47 -2.33 17.73 5.12
N LEU A 48 -1.83 18.30 6.22
CA LEU A 48 -0.41 18.52 6.47
C LEU A 48 0.19 17.34 7.23
N PHE A 49 1.14 16.63 6.62
CA PHE A 49 1.99 15.68 7.33
C PHE A 49 3.32 16.31 7.66
N THR A 50 3.77 16.07 8.89
CA THR A 50 5.06 16.49 9.43
C THR A 50 5.98 15.27 9.58
N PRO A 51 7.29 15.45 9.84
CA PRO A 51 8.18 14.35 10.17
C PRO A 51 7.67 13.39 11.25
N ARG A 52 6.87 13.88 12.21
CA ARG A 52 6.29 13.05 13.29
C ARG A 52 5.21 12.10 12.79
N ASP A 53 4.58 12.41 11.67
CA ASP A 53 3.58 11.57 11.03
C ASP A 53 4.22 10.51 10.13
N SER A 54 5.53 10.61 9.86
CA SER A 54 6.23 9.63 9.02
C SER A 54 6.25 8.25 9.69
N ALA A 55 5.78 7.24 8.97
CA ALA A 55 5.70 5.86 9.44
C ALA A 55 6.74 4.96 8.76
N GLN A 56 6.99 5.17 7.46
CA GLN A 56 7.93 4.37 6.69
C GLN A 56 8.43 5.09 5.44
N GLU A 57 9.71 4.92 5.12
CA GLU A 57 10.26 5.29 3.82
C GLU A 57 9.70 4.38 2.71
N SER A 58 9.66 4.87 1.47
CA SER A 58 9.22 4.09 0.32
C SER A 58 10.15 4.28 -0.86
N ARG A 59 10.42 3.20 -1.60
CA ARG A 59 11.21 3.24 -2.85
C ARG A 59 10.37 3.58 -4.08
N GLU A 60 9.05 3.48 -3.98
CA GLU A 60 8.10 3.61 -5.10
C GLU A 60 7.10 4.76 -4.92
N ALA A 61 7.05 5.33 -3.72
CA ALA A 61 6.20 6.44 -3.33
C ALA A 61 7.06 7.53 -2.67
N LEU A 62 6.47 8.68 -2.39
CA LEU A 62 7.13 9.71 -1.59
C LEU A 62 7.39 9.22 -0.15
N GLY A 63 6.49 8.38 0.37
CA GLY A 63 6.61 7.81 1.71
C GLY A 63 5.28 7.25 2.20
N VAL A 64 5.26 6.80 3.44
CA VAL A 64 4.07 6.40 4.17
C VAL A 64 3.95 7.25 5.42
N TRP A 65 2.80 7.89 5.59
CA TRP A 65 2.47 8.68 6.77
C TRP A 65 1.29 8.07 7.51
N ARG A 66 1.29 8.23 8.81
CA ARG A 66 0.18 7.86 9.69
C ARG A 66 -0.43 9.13 10.24
N ARG A 67 -1.76 9.25 10.11
CA ARG A 67 -2.54 10.26 10.82
C ARG A 67 -3.77 9.62 11.43
N ASN A 68 -3.92 9.73 12.75
CA ASN A 68 -4.94 9.03 13.50
C ASN A 68 -4.87 7.50 13.23
N ASN A 69 -5.99 6.90 12.83
CA ASN A 69 -6.10 5.48 12.46
C ASN A 69 -6.00 5.24 10.95
N GLN A 70 -5.39 6.17 10.20
CA GLN A 70 -5.23 6.05 8.76
C GLN A 70 -3.75 6.07 8.37
N ALA A 71 -3.40 5.19 7.44
CA ALA A 71 -2.16 5.16 6.71
C ALA A 71 -2.35 5.86 5.36
N PHE A 72 -1.40 6.69 4.95
CA PHE A 72 -1.39 7.40 3.69
C PHE A 72 -0.08 7.10 2.97
N LYS A 73 -0.14 6.41 1.84
CA LYS A 73 1.00 6.27 0.93
C LYS A 73 0.83 7.25 -0.21
N LEU A 74 1.69 8.27 -0.26
CA LEU A 74 1.56 9.36 -1.23
C LEU A 74 2.48 9.15 -2.42
N PHE A 75 1.94 9.26 -3.63
CA PHE A 75 2.68 9.12 -4.88
C PHE A 75 2.78 10.48 -5.58
N GLY A 76 3.99 10.83 -6.02
CA GLY A 76 4.27 12.09 -6.72
C GLY A 76 3.97 12.07 -8.22
N THR A 77 3.33 11.00 -8.72
CA THR A 77 2.90 10.82 -10.11
C THR A 77 1.60 10.00 -10.14
N THR A 78 0.90 9.96 -11.27
CA THR A 78 -0.34 9.19 -11.44
C THR A 78 -0.18 7.90 -12.25
N ASN A 79 1.03 7.55 -12.68
CA ASN A 79 1.26 6.46 -13.64
C ASN A 79 0.76 5.09 -13.13
N GLN A 80 0.77 4.87 -11.82
CA GLN A 80 0.32 3.62 -11.20
C GLN A 80 -1.13 3.67 -10.69
N PHE A 81 -1.81 4.83 -10.78
CA PHE A 81 -3.11 5.04 -10.16
C PHE A 81 -4.16 4.05 -10.66
N THR A 82 -4.31 3.93 -11.98
CA THR A 82 -5.29 3.01 -12.60
C THR A 82 -5.05 1.56 -12.20
N ARG A 83 -3.78 1.13 -12.17
CA ARG A 83 -3.42 -0.22 -11.73
C ARG A 83 -3.85 -0.46 -10.29
N ILE A 84 -3.50 0.44 -9.37
CA ILE A 84 -3.80 0.31 -7.95
C ILE A 84 -5.32 0.33 -7.68
N ILE A 85 -6.07 1.19 -8.38
CA ILE A 85 -7.54 1.19 -8.30
C ILE A 85 -8.11 -0.14 -8.77
N ASN A 86 -7.61 -0.69 -9.88
CA ASN A 86 -8.02 -2.01 -10.36
C ASN A 86 -7.69 -3.11 -9.36
N ASP A 87 -6.53 -3.02 -8.70
CA ASP A 87 -6.13 -4.00 -7.70
C ASP A 87 -7.05 -3.97 -6.47
N ILE A 88 -7.37 -2.77 -5.97
CA ILE A 88 -8.32 -2.54 -4.87
C ILE A 88 -9.74 -3.00 -5.27
N ASN A 89 -10.21 -2.68 -6.47
CA ASN A 89 -11.53 -3.10 -6.94
C ASN A 89 -11.62 -4.62 -7.07
N THR A 90 -10.56 -5.25 -7.56
CA THR A 90 -10.48 -6.72 -7.62
C THR A 90 -10.52 -7.33 -6.22
N ALA A 91 -9.84 -6.71 -5.24
CA ALA A 91 -9.87 -7.15 -3.85
C ALA A 91 -11.30 -7.08 -3.27
N ASN A 92 -11.98 -5.94 -3.46
CA ASN A 92 -13.38 -5.74 -3.04
C ASN A 92 -14.32 -6.77 -3.67
N ASN A 93 -14.22 -6.99 -4.98
CA ASN A 93 -15.10 -7.89 -5.73
C ASN A 93 -14.92 -9.38 -5.36
N ASN A 94 -13.84 -9.72 -4.68
CA ASN A 94 -13.49 -11.09 -4.29
C ASN A 94 -13.40 -11.26 -2.76
N ASP A 95 -13.91 -10.29 -1.99
CA ASP A 95 -13.91 -10.30 -0.52
C ASP A 95 -12.51 -10.52 0.10
N LEU A 96 -11.45 -10.04 -0.55
CA LEU A 96 -10.09 -10.09 0.00
C LEU A 96 -9.98 -9.05 1.13
N PRO A 97 -9.65 -9.43 2.38
CA PRO A 97 -9.53 -8.46 3.48
C PRO A 97 -8.38 -7.49 3.24
N HIS A 98 -8.66 -6.19 3.06
CA HIS A 98 -7.65 -5.24 2.56
C HIS A 98 -7.57 -3.90 3.32
N ALA A 99 -7.78 -3.91 4.64
CA ALA A 99 -7.64 -2.74 5.52
C ALA A 99 -8.50 -1.52 5.11
N ASN A 100 -9.64 -1.73 4.43
CA ASN A 100 -10.44 -0.65 3.85
C ASN A 100 -9.64 0.26 2.90
N ALA A 101 -8.64 -0.29 2.20
CA ALA A 101 -7.84 0.41 1.21
C ALA A 101 -8.73 1.10 0.16
N SER A 102 -8.38 2.36 -0.12
CA SER A 102 -8.97 3.20 -1.15
C SER A 102 -7.87 4.05 -1.78
N ALA A 103 -8.10 4.55 -2.99
CA ALA A 103 -7.14 5.45 -3.62
C ALA A 103 -7.85 6.67 -4.24
N PHE A 104 -7.21 7.83 -4.11
CA PHE A 104 -7.76 9.10 -4.59
C PHE A 104 -6.68 9.90 -5.30
N GLN A 105 -7.00 10.42 -6.47
CA GLN A 105 -6.17 11.43 -7.15
C GLN A 105 -6.27 12.79 -6.44
N GLY A 106 -5.21 13.58 -6.60
CA GLY A 106 -5.10 14.87 -5.96
C GLY A 106 -3.74 15.51 -6.15
N LEU A 107 -3.53 16.62 -5.45
CA LEU A 107 -2.30 17.36 -5.49
C LEU A 107 -1.46 17.02 -4.26
N VAL A 108 -0.18 16.75 -4.49
CA VAL A 108 0.81 16.59 -3.45
C VAL A 108 1.72 17.81 -3.47
N TYR A 109 1.83 18.50 -2.34
CA TYR A 109 2.74 19.63 -2.21
C TYR A 109 3.96 19.22 -1.38
N THR A 110 5.13 19.27 -2.00
CA THR A 110 6.43 19.03 -1.35
C THR A 110 7.18 20.34 -1.22
N TYR A 111 8.14 20.43 -0.29
CA TYR A 111 9.00 21.61 -0.20
C TYR A 111 10.17 21.47 -1.17
N GLU A 112 10.42 22.54 -1.93
CA GLU A 112 11.71 22.73 -2.60
C GLU A 112 12.65 23.57 -1.74
N ASN A 113 12.12 24.64 -1.11
CA ASN A 113 12.78 25.49 -0.12
C ASN A 113 11.70 26.25 0.67
N PRO A 114 11.52 26.06 2.00
CA PRO A 114 10.48 26.77 2.75
C PRO A 114 10.59 28.30 2.57
N PRO A 115 9.50 29.03 2.30
CA PRO A 115 8.09 28.61 2.28
C PRO A 115 7.56 28.16 0.90
N ASN A 116 8.42 27.99 -0.11
CA ASN A 116 8.02 27.65 -1.49
C ASN A 116 7.67 26.17 -1.62
N PHE A 117 6.46 25.93 -2.15
CA PHE A 117 5.94 24.59 -2.42
C PHE A 117 6.13 24.23 -3.89
N ARG A 118 6.66 23.03 -4.12
CA ARG A 118 6.51 22.34 -5.40
C ARG A 118 5.18 21.60 -5.38
N THR A 119 4.44 21.69 -6.48
CA THR A 119 3.20 20.92 -6.67
C THR A 119 3.46 19.74 -7.58
N LEU A 120 3.01 18.56 -7.17
CA LEU A 120 3.00 17.34 -7.95
C LEU A 120 1.55 16.89 -8.15
N GLN A 121 1.22 16.47 -9.36
CA GLN A 121 -0.02 15.72 -9.60
C GLN A 121 0.22 14.28 -9.18
N GLY A 122 -0.58 13.80 -8.24
CA GLY A 122 -0.33 12.53 -7.57
C GLY A 122 -1.61 11.83 -7.15
N PHE A 123 -1.42 10.83 -6.29
CA PHE A 123 -2.53 10.17 -5.62
C PHE A 123 -2.09 9.66 -4.26
N ALA A 124 -3.07 9.38 -3.41
CA ALA A 124 -2.86 8.72 -2.14
C ALA A 124 -3.54 7.34 -2.16
N VAL A 125 -2.86 6.32 -1.64
CA VAL A 125 -3.51 5.12 -1.13
C VAL A 125 -3.77 5.33 0.35
N ILE A 126 -5.02 5.23 0.76
CA ILE A 126 -5.47 5.41 2.13
C ILE A 126 -5.97 4.08 2.65
N ALA A 127 -5.44 3.62 3.78
CA ALA A 127 -5.86 2.38 4.43
C ALA A 127 -5.99 2.58 5.94
N THR A 128 -6.64 1.64 6.61
CA THR A 128 -6.72 1.59 8.08
C THR A 128 -5.35 1.25 8.65
N TRP A 129 -4.86 2.06 9.59
CA TRP A 129 -3.67 1.74 10.37
C TRP A 129 -4.06 0.88 11.57
N TYR A 130 -3.36 -0.24 11.76
CA TYR A 130 -3.61 -1.15 12.87
C TYR A 130 -2.46 -1.10 13.88
N ASP A 131 -2.78 -0.74 15.12
CA ASP A 131 -1.88 -0.84 16.26
C ASP A 131 -1.96 -2.21 16.94
N ALA A 132 -1.15 -2.42 17.98
CA ALA A 132 -1.26 -3.56 18.87
C ALA A 132 -2.73 -3.80 19.29
N PRO A 133 -3.22 -5.05 19.28
CA PRO A 133 -2.46 -6.30 19.21
C PRO A 133 -2.11 -6.77 17.78
N TYR A 134 -2.41 -5.99 16.74
CA TYR A 134 -2.03 -6.38 15.38
C TYR A 134 -0.51 -6.40 15.22
N ARG A 135 -0.03 -7.38 14.47
CA ARG A 135 1.36 -7.59 14.11
C ARG A 135 1.50 -7.50 12.61
N PHE A 136 2.50 -6.76 12.16
CA PHE A 136 2.83 -6.69 10.75
C PHE A 136 3.43 -8.02 10.28
N PHE A 137 3.06 -8.45 9.07
CA PHE A 137 3.74 -9.51 8.34
C PHE A 137 4.10 -8.99 6.94
N SER A 138 5.21 -9.46 6.41
CA SER A 138 5.63 -9.22 5.04
C SER A 138 5.87 -10.55 4.36
N GLY A 139 5.44 -10.71 3.11
CA GLY A 139 5.78 -11.84 2.25
C GLY A 139 7.12 -11.68 1.53
N GLN A 140 7.83 -10.57 1.76
CA GLN A 140 9.10 -10.28 1.11
C GLN A 140 10.30 -10.81 1.91
N GLY A 141 11.36 -11.20 1.21
CA GLY A 141 12.61 -11.64 1.84
C GLY A 141 12.46 -12.89 2.70
N ASN A 142 13.20 -12.96 3.81
CA ASN A 142 13.14 -14.07 4.77
C ASN A 142 11.92 -13.95 5.70
N TRP A 143 10.72 -14.03 5.13
CA TRP A 143 9.46 -13.77 5.82
C TRP A 143 9.02 -14.85 6.82
N GLN A 144 9.41 -16.10 6.58
CA GLN A 144 8.87 -17.26 7.31
C GLN A 144 9.05 -17.19 8.84
N PRO A 145 10.21 -16.80 9.39
CA PRO A 145 10.40 -16.74 10.84
C PRO A 145 9.43 -15.76 11.52
N ALA A 146 9.27 -14.55 10.96
CA ALA A 146 8.37 -13.54 11.52
C ALA A 146 6.91 -13.98 11.45
N PHE A 147 6.50 -14.60 10.33
CA PHE A 147 5.15 -15.13 10.19
C PHE A 147 4.88 -16.29 11.16
N ARG A 148 5.82 -17.21 11.36
CA ARG A 148 5.70 -18.31 12.33
C ARG A 148 5.52 -17.82 13.76
N GLU A 149 6.18 -16.74 14.17
CA GLU A 149 5.97 -16.15 15.49
C GLU A 149 4.56 -15.56 15.67
N ILE A 150 3.93 -15.09 14.59
CA ILE A 150 2.51 -14.70 14.61
C ILE A 150 1.64 -15.95 14.82
N LEU A 151 1.90 -17.03 14.07
CA LEU A 151 1.15 -18.28 14.17
C LEU A 151 1.25 -18.91 15.55
N ARG A 152 2.43 -18.88 16.19
CA ARG A 152 2.68 -19.49 17.50
C ARG A 152 1.79 -18.93 18.61
N VAL A 153 1.43 -17.64 18.52
CA VAL A 153 0.58 -16.97 19.51
C VAL A 153 -0.87 -16.80 19.03
N ALA A 154 -1.20 -17.32 17.84
CA ALA A 154 -2.50 -17.13 17.24
C ALA A 154 -3.56 -18.00 17.93
N THR A 155 -4.72 -17.42 18.23
CA THR A 155 -5.88 -18.18 18.68
C THR A 155 -6.41 -19.06 17.54
N ARG A 156 -7.23 -20.05 17.89
CA ARG A 156 -7.91 -20.88 16.88
C ARG A 156 -8.73 -20.04 15.90
N ASN A 157 -9.47 -19.05 16.38
CA ASN A 157 -10.30 -18.19 15.52
C ASN A 157 -9.45 -17.30 14.61
N SER A 158 -8.31 -16.81 15.11
CA SER A 158 -7.37 -16.06 14.29
C SER A 158 -6.78 -16.93 13.17
N LEU A 159 -6.40 -18.18 13.47
CA LEU A 159 -5.92 -19.15 12.48
C LEU A 159 -6.97 -19.46 11.40
N LEU A 160 -8.23 -19.67 11.78
CA LEU A 160 -9.32 -19.88 10.82
C LEU A 160 -9.55 -18.64 9.92
N GLY A 161 -9.47 -17.45 10.51
CA GLY A 161 -9.52 -16.19 9.76
C GLY A 161 -8.39 -16.05 8.74
N MET A 162 -7.16 -16.34 9.17
CA MET A 162 -5.98 -16.35 8.28
C MET A 162 -6.12 -17.36 7.16
N GLN A 163 -6.55 -18.58 7.47
CA GLN A 163 -6.78 -19.63 6.47
C GLN A 163 -7.77 -19.17 5.40
N ARG A 164 -8.91 -18.61 5.80
CA ARG A 164 -9.93 -18.12 4.86
C ARG A 164 -9.36 -17.03 3.95
N ALA A 165 -8.71 -16.01 4.53
CA ALA A 165 -8.19 -14.90 3.75
C ALA A 165 -7.04 -15.32 2.82
N LEU A 166 -6.15 -16.20 3.27
CA LEU A 166 -5.04 -16.70 2.45
C LEU A 166 -5.52 -17.60 1.30
N ARG A 167 -6.63 -18.34 1.46
CA ARG A 167 -7.26 -19.05 0.33
C ARG A 167 -7.70 -18.08 -0.77
N VAL A 168 -8.31 -16.96 -0.40
CA VAL A 168 -8.68 -15.90 -1.35
C VAL A 168 -7.43 -15.29 -1.98
N ALA A 169 -6.40 -14.98 -1.18
CA ALA A 169 -5.13 -14.45 -1.68
C ALA A 169 -4.44 -15.39 -2.69
N VAL A 170 -4.46 -16.70 -2.45
CA VAL A 170 -3.97 -17.72 -3.39
C VAL A 170 -4.77 -17.71 -4.69
N GLN A 171 -6.11 -17.72 -4.60
CA GLN A 171 -6.98 -17.69 -5.77
C GLN A 171 -6.75 -16.45 -6.63
N LEU A 172 -6.55 -15.29 -6.00
CA LEU A 172 -6.24 -14.04 -6.67
C LEU A 172 -4.76 -13.89 -7.06
N ARG A 173 -3.92 -14.86 -6.69
CA ARG A 173 -2.48 -14.88 -6.96
C ARG A 173 -1.74 -13.66 -6.38
N LEU A 174 -2.00 -13.32 -5.12
CA LEU A 174 -1.33 -12.23 -4.42
C LEU A 174 0.17 -12.56 -4.25
N SER A 175 1.04 -11.78 -4.92
CA SER A 175 2.49 -12.05 -5.09
C SER A 175 3.28 -12.03 -3.80
N ASP A 176 3.25 -10.90 -3.12
CA ASP A 176 4.06 -10.60 -1.94
C ASP A 176 3.10 -10.12 -0.84
N PRO A 177 2.29 -11.02 -0.26
CA PRO A 177 1.27 -10.63 0.69
C PRO A 177 1.90 -9.93 1.90
N GLN A 178 1.52 -8.67 2.14
CA GLN A 178 1.92 -7.91 3.33
C GLN A 178 0.70 -7.34 4.01
N GLY A 179 0.75 -7.17 5.32
CA GLY A 179 -0.39 -6.67 6.06
C GLY A 179 -0.26 -6.78 7.55
N PHE A 180 -1.41 -6.74 8.21
CA PHE A 180 -1.54 -6.83 9.65
C PHE A 180 -2.37 -8.05 10.03
N VAL A 181 -1.92 -8.79 11.04
CA VAL A 181 -2.65 -9.88 11.66
C VAL A 181 -2.87 -9.57 13.13
N ASN A 182 -4.09 -9.73 13.64
CA ASN A 182 -4.37 -9.80 15.06
C ASN A 182 -4.33 -11.28 15.50
N PRO A 183 -3.22 -11.77 16.08
CA PRO A 183 -3.11 -13.17 16.47
C PRO A 183 -4.05 -13.50 17.64
N THR A 184 -4.35 -12.54 18.52
CA THR A 184 -5.07 -12.80 19.77
C THR A 184 -6.58 -12.60 19.66
N THR A 185 -7.10 -12.22 18.49
CA THR A 185 -8.54 -11.98 18.31
C THR A 185 -9.36 -13.25 18.55
N GLN A 186 -10.57 -13.07 19.08
CA GLN A 186 -11.58 -14.15 19.14
C GLN A 186 -12.50 -14.14 17.90
N SER A 187 -12.30 -13.21 16.97
CA SER A 187 -13.01 -13.15 15.69
C SER A 187 -12.23 -13.85 14.57
N THR A 188 -12.92 -14.21 13.48
CA THR A 188 -12.30 -14.67 12.23
C THR A 188 -11.86 -13.52 11.32
N ASN A 189 -12.16 -12.27 11.67
CA ASN A 189 -11.55 -11.11 11.02
C ASN A 189 -10.18 -10.81 11.66
N SER A 190 -9.18 -11.59 11.29
CA SER A 190 -7.86 -11.56 11.92
C SER A 190 -6.75 -10.99 11.06
N ILE A 191 -6.93 -10.89 9.74
CA ILE A 191 -5.87 -10.50 8.80
C ILE A 191 -6.39 -9.44 7.82
N GLN A 192 -5.53 -8.48 7.51
CA GLN A 192 -5.81 -7.35 6.63
C GLN A 192 -4.59 -7.10 5.75
N PHE A 193 -4.72 -7.31 4.43
CA PHE A 193 -3.66 -7.03 3.47
C PHE A 193 -3.55 -5.53 3.20
N ILE A 194 -2.33 -5.03 3.03
CA ILE A 194 -2.06 -3.62 2.68
C ILE A 194 -1.31 -3.50 1.36
N ASP A 195 -0.59 -4.55 0.96
CA ASP A 195 0.05 -4.66 -0.34
C ASP A 195 -0.80 -5.59 -1.22
N ILE A 196 -1.58 -4.98 -2.11
CA ILE A 196 -2.54 -5.67 -2.99
C ILE A 196 -1.92 -5.70 -4.38
N HIS A 197 -0.99 -6.63 -4.61
CA HIS A 197 -0.34 -6.80 -5.90
C HIS A 197 -0.49 -8.23 -6.42
N TYR A 198 -1.20 -8.39 -7.55
CA TYR A 198 -1.47 -9.70 -8.13
C TYR A 198 -0.41 -10.12 -9.16
N GLY A 199 -0.02 -11.39 -9.10
CA GLY A 199 0.95 -12.01 -10.00
C GLY A 199 1.18 -13.49 -9.67
N SER A 200 1.98 -13.79 -8.64
CA SER A 200 2.36 -15.14 -8.24
C SER A 200 1.61 -15.59 -6.99
N ALA A 201 1.12 -16.83 -6.93
CA ALA A 201 0.50 -17.33 -5.69
C ALA A 201 1.52 -17.94 -4.71
N VAL A 202 2.81 -18.01 -5.06
CA VAL A 202 3.80 -18.85 -4.34
C VAL A 202 3.90 -18.51 -2.86
N VAL A 203 4.09 -17.24 -2.51
CA VAL A 203 4.25 -16.84 -1.09
C VAL A 203 2.92 -16.98 -0.34
N SER A 204 1.81 -16.57 -0.95
CA SER A 204 0.46 -16.73 -0.37
C SER A 204 0.13 -18.21 -0.10
N GLN A 205 0.53 -19.11 -1.00
CA GLN A 205 0.33 -20.55 -0.88
C GLN A 205 1.19 -21.13 0.26
N GLN A 206 2.47 -20.74 0.34
CA GLN A 206 3.34 -21.15 1.43
C GLN A 206 2.82 -20.66 2.79
N MET A 207 2.35 -19.41 2.89
CA MET A 207 1.73 -18.91 4.12
C MET A 207 0.48 -19.71 4.50
N LEU A 208 -0.36 -20.06 3.53
CA LEU A 208 -1.55 -20.89 3.75
C LEU A 208 -1.17 -22.28 4.28
N GLU A 209 -0.11 -22.90 3.74
CA GLU A 209 0.39 -24.19 4.21
C GLU A 209 0.86 -24.14 5.66
N LEU A 210 1.56 -23.07 6.06
CA LEU A 210 1.97 -22.88 7.45
C LEU A 210 0.77 -22.75 8.40
N VAL A 211 -0.25 -22.00 7.99
CA VAL A 211 -1.50 -21.88 8.76
C VAL A 211 -2.21 -23.24 8.86
N ASN A 212 -2.30 -24.00 7.78
CA ASN A 212 -2.93 -25.33 7.78
C ASN A 212 -2.20 -26.33 8.68
N ALA A 213 -0.87 -26.29 8.70
CA ALA A 213 -0.05 -27.10 9.60
C ALA A 213 -0.32 -26.73 11.06
N GLN A 214 -0.36 -25.43 11.39
CA GLN A 214 -0.66 -24.94 12.74
C GLN A 214 -2.09 -25.26 13.20
N ILE A 215 -3.03 -25.40 12.27
CA ILE A 215 -4.41 -25.81 12.55
C ILE A 215 -4.52 -27.31 12.84
N SER A 216 -3.66 -28.12 12.22
CA SER A 216 -3.73 -29.59 12.32
C SER A 216 -2.93 -30.17 13.48
N GLY A 217 -1.93 -29.44 13.98
CA GLY A 217 -1.17 -29.78 15.18
C GLY A 217 -1.84 -29.31 16.45
#